data_AF-A0A4Y1Z850-F1
#
_entry.id   AF-A0A4Y1Z850-F1
#
_cell.length_a   1.000
_cell.length_b   1.000
_cell.length_c   1.000
_cell.angle_alpha   90.00
_cell.angle_beta   90.00
_cell.angle_gamma   90.00
#
_symmetry.space_group_name_H-M   'P 1'
#
loop_
_entity.id
_entity.type
_entity.pdbx_description
1 polymer ?
#
loop_
_entity_poly.entity_id
_entity_poly.type
_entity_poly.pdbx_seq_one_letter_code
_entity_poly.pdbx_strand_id
1 'polypeptide(L)' 'MWDLPNVLITSHSLGVGPGKYKRRNDLVAKNVTNFIMGKPLKNQVNRELGY' A
#
# COMPACT_ATOMS: atom_id res chain seq x y z
N MET A 1 11.48 -9.77 -19.35
CA MET A 1 11.55 -10.45 -18.03
C MET A 1 11.26 -11.93 -18.18
N TRP A 2 10.17 -12.30 -18.85
CA TRP A 2 9.79 -13.71 -19.09
C TRP A 2 10.83 -14.52 -19.90
N ASP A 3 11.55 -13.88 -20.81
CA ASP A 3 12.55 -14.56 -21.65
C ASP A 3 13.99 -14.49 -21.11
N LEU A 4 14.20 -13.98 -19.88
CA LEU A 4 15.53 -13.90 -19.29
C LEU A 4 15.95 -15.25 -18.71
N PRO A 5 17.09 -15.83 -19.15
CA PRO A 5 17.59 -17.06 -18.57
C PRO A 5 17.96 -16.84 -17.10
N ASN A 6 17.68 -17.85 -16.27
CA ASN A 6 18.01 -17.87 -14.84
C ASN A 6 17.32 -16.80 -13.98
N VAL A 7 16.14 -16.31 -14.37
CA VAL A 7 15.34 -15.39 -13.55
C VAL A 7 14.14 -16.11 -12.92
N LEU A 8 13.99 -15.96 -11.60
CA LEU A 8 12.79 -16.37 -10.87
C LEU A 8 11.78 -15.23 -10.85
N ILE A 9 10.59 -15.50 -11.37
CA ILE A 9 9.47 -14.55 -11.38
C ILE A 9 8.44 -15.03 -10.38
N THR A 10 8.03 -14.16 -9.47
CA THR A 10 6.96 -14.46 -8.51
C THR A 10 5.76 -13.57 -8.78
N SER A 11 4.56 -14.11 -8.51
CA SER A 11 3.33 -13.31 -8.57
C SER A 11 3.40 -12.13 -7.59
N HIS A 12 2.69 -11.03 -7.89
CA HIS A 12 2.56 -9.88 -6.99
C HIS A 12 1.64 -10.16 -5.80
N SER A 13 1.95 -11.21 -5.05
CA SER A 13 1.12 -11.74 -3.94
C SER A 13 1.85 -11.68 -2.60
N LEU A 14 3.14 -11.30 -2.55
CA LEU A 14 3.93 -11.21 -1.32
C LEU A 14 3.40 -10.14 -0.33
N GLY A 15 2.62 -9.18 -0.84
CA GLY A 15 1.89 -8.18 -0.05
C GLY A 15 0.55 -8.67 0.52
N VAL A 16 0.11 -9.86 0.10
CA VAL A 16 -1.20 -10.42 0.39
C VAL A 16 -1.07 -11.50 1.47
N GLY A 17 -1.66 -11.24 2.64
CA GLY A 17 -1.66 -12.20 3.75
C GLY A 17 -2.52 -11.72 4.93
N PRO A 18 -3.05 -12.62 5.78
CA PRO A 18 -4.05 -12.30 6.81
C PRO A 18 -3.68 -11.11 7.72
N GLY A 19 -2.42 -11.03 8.16
CA GLY A 19 -1.95 -9.93 9.01
C GLY A 19 -1.85 -8.57 8.30
N LYS A 20 -1.59 -8.54 6.99
CA LYS A 20 -1.49 -7.30 6.20
C LYS A 20 -2.85 -6.72 5.84
N TYR A 21 -3.89 -7.56 5.75
CA TYR A 21 -5.25 -7.14 5.44
C TYR A 21 -5.85 -6.25 6.52
N LYS A 22 -5.75 -6.66 7.80
CA LYS A 22 -6.32 -5.89 8.92
C LYS A 22 -5.74 -4.47 8.96
N ARG A 23 -4.40 -4.36 8.95
CA ARG A 23 -3.71 -3.07 8.99
C ARG A 23 -4.09 -2.17 7.81
N ARG A 24 -4.21 -2.72 6.60
CA ARG A 24 -4.60 -1.95 5.41
C ARG A 24 -6.04 -1.48 5.50
N ASN A 25 -6.97 -2.34 5.91
CA ASN A 25 -8.38 -1.98 6.08
C ASN A 25 -8.54 -0.88 7.13
N ASP A 26 -7.88 -1.01 8.28
CA ASP A 26 -7.92 -0.01 9.35
C ASP A 26 -7.38 1.36 8.89
N LEU A 27 -6.31 1.35 8.08
CA LEU A 27 -5.71 2.58 7.53
C LEU A 27 -6.65 3.24 6.53
N VAL A 28 -7.22 2.47 5.61
CA VAL A 28 -8.17 2.98 4.59
C VAL A 28 -9.40 3.56 5.27
N ALA A 29 -10.01 2.85 6.21
CA ALA A 29 -11.19 3.33 6.94
C ALA A 29 -10.92 4.67 7.64
N LYS A 30 -9.80 4.80 8.36
CA LYS A 30 -9.41 6.05 9.04
C LYS A 30 -9.17 7.20 8.07
N ASN A 31 -8.56 6.92 6.92
CA ASN A 31 -8.32 7.93 5.90
C ASN A 31 -9.61 8.41 5.24
N VAL A 32 -10.55 7.51 4.97
CA VAL A 32 -11.87 7.88 4.44
C VAL A 32 -12.59 8.80 5.42
N THR A 33 -12.59 8.46 6.72
CA THR A 33 -13.16 9.34 7.75
C THR A 33 -12.48 10.71 7.78
N ASN A 34 -11.14 10.74 7.77
CA ASN A 34 -10.39 12.00 7.78
C ASN A 34 -10.69 12.85 6.53
N PHE A 35 -10.75 12.22 5.35
CA PHE A 35 -11.05 12.88 4.09
C PHE A 35 -12.42 13.58 4.12
N ILE A 36 -13.45 12.87 4.58
CA ILE A 36 -14.81 13.43 4.71
C ILE A 36 -14.84 14.59 5.70
N MET A 37 -14.05 14.53 6.77
CA MET A 37 -13.95 15.59 7.78
C MET A 37 -13.01 16.75 7.40
N GLY A 38 -12.40 16.74 6.21
CA GLY A 38 -11.39 17.72 5.81
C GLY A 38 -10.09 17.64 6.62
N LYS A 39 -9.84 16.52 7.30
CA LYS A 39 -8.63 16.27 8.10
C LYS A 39 -7.54 15.62 7.22
N PRO A 40 -6.26 15.82 7.54
CA PRO A 40 -5.16 15.21 6.80
C PRO A 40 -5.20 13.68 6.86
N LEU A 41 -4.79 13.03 5.77
CA LEU A 41 -4.67 11.56 5.70
C LEU A 41 -3.45 11.10 6.49
N LYS A 42 -3.54 9.94 7.13
CA LYS A 42 -2.45 9.42 7.99
C LYS A 42 -1.20 9.02 7.22
N ASN A 43 -1.34 8.70 5.94
CA ASN A 43 -0.26 8.22 5.07
C ASN A 43 -0.10 9.15 3.86
N GLN A 44 -0.10 10.47 4.10
CA GLN A 44 0.21 11.44 3.04
C GLN A 44 1.60 11.15 2.46
N VAL A 45 1.63 11.04 1.14
CA VAL A 45 2.84 10.83 0.37
C VAL A 45 3.44 12.21 0.09
N ASN A 46 4.64 12.46 0.60
CA ASN A 46 5.34 13.73 0.41
C ASN A 46 6.44 13.57 -0.66
N ARG A 47 6.11 14.06 -1.86
CA ARG A 47 6.98 13.99 -3.04
C ARG A 47 8.22 14.87 -2.95
N GLU A 48 8.17 15.95 -2.18
CA GLU A 48 9.32 16.83 -1.96
C GLU A 48 10.39 16.13 -1.11
N LEU A 49 9.97 15.23 -0.22
CA LEU A 49 10.84 14.38 0.59
C LEU A 49 11.23 13.07 -0.13
N GLY A 50 10.79 12.87 -1.37
CA GLY A 50 11.09 11.67 -2.15
C GLY A 50 10.24 10.43 -1.81
N TYR A 51 9.09 10.63 -1.16
CA TYR A 51 8.09 9.58 -0.96
C TYR A 51 6.96 9.68 -1.98
#